data_AF-A0A0G0R2S4-F1
#
_entry.id   AF-A0A0G0R2S4-F1
#
_cell.length_a   1.000
_cell.length_b   1.000
_cell.length_c   1.000
_cell.angle_alpha   90.00
_cell.angle_beta   90.00
_cell.angle_gamma   90.00
#
_symmetry.space_group_name_H-M   'P 1'
#
loop_
_entity.id
_entity.type
_entity.pdbx_description
1 polymer ?
#
loop_
_entity_poly.entity_id
_entity_poly.type
_entity_poly.pdbx_seq_one_letter_code
_entity_poly.pdbx_strand_id
1 'polypeptide(L)'
;MFCGFNEKMLEGLNKFNEGLVEHGLLFNSKKNNESIEQAIRREISDMTRLLTETYRIDDSAKRLMTEGLVQYVMHFFVLMRRKSIEEYKDVVKNIGEYFKEMDDKYYSDFNQKPEDMREIAEFLNEIQI
;
A
#
# COMPACT_ATOMS: atom_id res chain seq x y z
N MET A 1 2.14 -11.08 3.05
CA MET A 1 1.46 -10.98 4.36
C MET A 1 0.40 -12.06 4.34
N PHE A 2 0.57 -13.14 5.10
CA PHE A 2 -0.40 -14.25 5.20
C PHE A 2 -0.77 -14.34 6.67
N CYS A 3 -1.81 -13.61 7.07
CA CYS A 3 -2.11 -13.42 8.49
C CYS A 3 -3.60 -13.57 8.83
N GLY A 4 -4.44 -13.99 7.89
CA GLY A 4 -5.88 -14.06 8.15
C GLY A 4 -6.49 -12.67 8.13
N PHE A 5 -6.47 -11.99 6.98
CA PHE A 5 -7.04 -10.65 6.83
C PHE A 5 -8.52 -10.65 7.23
N ASN A 6 -8.81 -10.20 8.44
CA ASN A 6 -10.17 -10.08 8.92
C ASN A 6 -10.76 -8.70 8.59
N GLU A 7 -12.07 -8.57 8.81
CA GLU A 7 -12.82 -7.33 8.54
C GLU A 7 -12.20 -6.09 9.20
N LYS A 8 -11.71 -6.19 10.45
CA LYS A 8 -11.09 -5.07 11.15
C LYS A 8 -9.77 -4.63 10.52
N MET A 9 -8.98 -5.58 10.03
CA MET A 9 -7.72 -5.28 9.34
C MET A 9 -8.00 -4.57 8.02
N LEU A 10 -8.98 -5.06 7.24
CA LEU A 10 -9.39 -4.46 5.97
C LEU A 10 -9.98 -3.06 6.19
N GLU A 11 -10.83 -2.87 7.20
CA GLU A 11 -11.37 -1.56 7.57
C GLU A 11 -10.25 -0.58 7.96
N GLY A 12 -9.29 -1.04 8.76
CA GLY A 12 -8.13 -0.24 9.14
C GLY A 12 -7.28 0.17 7.94
N LEU A 13 -7.05 -0.75 7.01
CA LEU A 13 -6.32 -0.49 5.77
C LEU A 13 -7.05 0.54 4.89
N ASN A 14 -8.37 0.40 4.75
CA ASN A 14 -9.18 1.35 3.98
C ASN A 14 -9.08 2.76 4.57
N LYS A 15 -9.29 2.90 5.88
CA LYS A 15 -9.17 4.20 6.57
C LYS A 15 -7.76 4.78 6.46
N PHE A 16 -6.74 3.94 6.54
CA PHE A 16 -5.36 4.37 6.36
C PHE A 16 -5.15 4.95 4.95
N ASN A 17 -5.56 4.22 3.91
CA ASN A 17 -5.42 4.65 2.52
C ASN A 17 -6.25 5.91 2.20
N GLU A 18 -7.48 6.00 2.73
CA GLU A 18 -8.30 7.22 2.64
C GLU A 18 -7.56 8.41 3.26
N GLY A 19 -6.96 8.23 4.44
CA GLY A 19 -6.13 9.24 5.09
C GLY A 19 -4.92 9.68 4.25
N LEU A 20 -4.26 8.75 3.54
CA LEU A 20 -3.17 9.07 2.62
C LEU A 20 -3.63 10.00 1.49
N VAL A 21 -4.85 9.83 0.99
CA VAL A 21 -5.40 10.68 -0.06
C VAL A 21 -5.88 12.01 0.51
N GLU A 22 -6.78 11.96 1.48
CA GLU A 22 -7.48 13.13 2.01
C GLU A 22 -6.53 14.08 2.73
N HIS A 23 -5.64 13.53 3.55
CA HIS A 23 -4.66 14.33 4.28
C HIS A 23 -3.34 14.43 3.51
N GLY A 24 -2.80 13.30 3.08
CA GLY A 24 -1.48 13.23 2.45
C GLY A 24 -1.41 13.96 1.11
N LEU A 25 -2.47 13.91 0.30
CA LEU A 25 -2.52 14.54 -1.03
C LEU A 25 -3.40 15.80 -1.06
N LEU A 26 -4.71 15.68 -0.78
CA LEU A 26 -5.66 16.79 -0.96
C LEU A 26 -5.36 17.97 -0.01
N PHE A 27 -5.22 17.70 1.29
CA PHE A 27 -4.92 18.75 2.26
C PHE A 27 -3.52 19.35 2.08
N ASN A 28 -2.48 18.51 1.97
CA ASN A 28 -1.11 18.99 1.83
C ASN A 28 -0.87 19.73 0.51
N SER A 29 -1.45 19.28 -0.60
CA SER A 29 -1.31 19.97 -1.89
C SER A 29 -1.89 21.39 -1.84
N LYS A 30 -3.10 21.52 -1.26
CA LYS A 30 -3.73 22.82 -1.02
C LYS A 30 -2.88 23.71 -0.11
N LYS A 31 -2.35 23.14 0.99
CA LYS A 31 -1.50 23.87 1.94
C LYS A 31 -0.22 24.42 1.29
N ASN A 32 0.36 23.67 0.36
CA ASN A 32 1.62 24.01 -0.29
C ASN A 32 1.45 24.69 -1.65
N ASN A 33 0.21 24.98 -2.06
CA ASN A 33 -0.15 25.57 -3.35
C ASN A 33 0.46 24.80 -4.54
N GLU A 34 0.32 23.47 -4.51
CA GLU A 34 0.81 22.56 -5.55
C GLU A 34 -0.35 21.73 -6.13
N SER A 35 -0.17 21.20 -7.33
CA SER A 35 -1.06 20.19 -7.90
C SER A 35 -0.89 18.83 -7.20
N ILE A 36 -1.89 17.96 -7.32
CA ILE A 36 -1.81 16.59 -6.79
C ILE A 36 -0.61 15.81 -7.36
N GLU A 37 -0.33 15.97 -8.66
CA GLU A 37 0.83 15.36 -9.30
C GLU A 37 2.16 15.85 -8.71
N GLN A 38 2.27 17.14 -8.38
CA GLN A 38 3.44 17.67 -7.69
C GLN A 38 3.55 17.14 -6.26
N ALA A 39 2.44 17.08 -5.53
CA ALA A 39 2.40 16.52 -4.18
C ALA A 39 2.87 15.06 -4.18
N ILE A 40 2.32 14.21 -5.06
CA ILE A 40 2.74 12.81 -5.20
C ILE A 40 4.25 12.69 -5.47
N ARG A 41 4.79 13.50 -6.40
CA ARG A 41 6.23 13.48 -6.71
C ARG A 41 7.08 13.89 -5.50
N ARG A 42 6.65 14.92 -4.74
CA ARG A 42 7.35 15.34 -3.52
C ARG A 42 7.32 14.22 -2.48
N GLU A 43 6.15 13.67 -2.18
CA GLU A 43 6.00 12.61 -1.18
C GLU A 43 6.87 11.39 -1.52
N ILE A 44 6.86 10.94 -2.78
CA ILE A 44 7.73 9.84 -3.25
C ILE A 44 9.20 10.19 -3.08
N SER A 45 9.61 11.41 -3.44
CA SER A 45 10.99 11.88 -3.27
C SER A 45 11.40 11.90 -1.80
N ASP A 46 10.56 12.43 -0.91
CA ASP A 46 10.82 12.53 0.52
C ASP A 46 10.92 11.16 1.17
N MET A 47 10.01 10.25 0.83
CA MET A 47 10.05 8.85 1.26
C MET A 47 11.30 8.11 0.75
N THR A 48 11.71 8.35 -0.50
CA THR A 48 12.95 7.78 -1.04
C THR A 48 14.17 8.25 -0.26
N ARG A 49 14.24 9.54 0.08
CA ARG A 49 15.32 10.08 0.93
C ARG A 49 15.29 9.51 2.35
N LEU A 50 14.10 9.25 2.90
CA LEU A 50 13.99 8.61 4.21
C LEU A 50 14.53 7.17 4.17
N LEU A 51 14.20 6.40 3.13
CA LEU A 51 14.68 5.02 2.96
C LEU A 51 16.22 4.93 2.93
N THR A 52 16.92 5.92 2.41
CA THR A 52 18.40 5.90 2.42
C THR A 52 18.99 6.12 3.81
N GLU A 53 18.20 6.57 4.78
CA GLU A 53 18.63 6.87 6.15
C GLU A 53 18.12 5.85 7.18
N THR A 54 17.30 4.87 6.79
CA THR A 54 16.69 3.90 7.74
C THR A 54 17.74 3.03 8.45
N TYR A 55 18.93 2.87 7.87
CA TYR A 55 20.06 2.18 8.50
C TYR A 55 20.48 2.81 9.83
N ARG A 56 20.14 4.08 10.07
CA ARG A 56 20.38 4.79 11.34
C ARG A 56 19.37 4.46 12.43
N ILE A 57 18.32 3.69 12.13
CA ILE A 57 17.38 3.19 13.13
C ILE A 57 18.00 1.93 13.74
N ASP A 58 18.51 2.06 14.96
CA ASP A 58 19.22 0.98 15.67
C ASP A 58 18.34 -0.26 15.91
N ASP A 59 17.09 -0.01 16.30
CA ASP A 59 16.11 -1.06 16.54
C ASP A 59 15.64 -1.66 15.21
N SER A 60 15.96 -2.94 15.00
CA SER A 60 15.66 -3.64 13.75
C SER A 60 14.17 -3.77 13.48
N ALA A 61 13.34 -3.94 14.51
CA ALA A 61 11.89 -4.04 14.34
C ALA A 61 11.31 -2.69 13.91
N LYS A 62 11.73 -1.59 14.56
CA LYS A 62 11.32 -0.24 14.15
C LYS A 62 11.78 0.08 12.74
N ARG A 63 13.00 -0.33 12.38
CA ARG A 63 13.55 -0.14 11.02
C ARG A 63 12.69 -0.84 9.98
N LEU A 64 12.44 -2.14 10.15
CA LEU A 64 11.66 -2.94 9.20
C LEU A 64 10.20 -2.46 9.08
N MET A 65 9.57 -2.06 10.19
CA MET A 65 8.24 -1.48 10.16
C MET A 65 8.21 -0.16 9.38
N THR A 66 9.21 0.70 9.60
CA THR A 66 9.32 1.98 8.90
C THR A 66 9.54 1.76 7.41
N GLU A 67 10.47 0.89 7.03
CA GLU A 67 10.75 0.54 5.63
C GLU A 67 9.51 -0.03 4.93
N GLY A 68 8.83 -0.99 5.55
CA GLY A 68 7.62 -1.60 5.00
C GLY A 68 6.49 -0.59 4.80
N LEU A 69 6.25 0.28 5.79
CA LEU A 69 5.22 1.32 5.70
C LEU A 69 5.54 2.33 4.60
N VAL A 70 6.79 2.83 4.55
CA VAL A 70 7.23 3.79 3.54
C VAL A 70 7.11 3.20 2.13
N GLN A 71 7.57 1.97 1.95
CA GLN A 71 7.43 1.27 0.66
C GLN A 71 5.96 1.12 0.29
N TYR A 72 5.08 0.70 1.20
CA TYR A 72 3.65 0.59 0.94
C TYR A 72 3.05 1.92 0.46
N VAL A 73 3.30 3.02 1.20
CA VAL A 73 2.77 4.36 0.85
C VAL A 73 3.31 4.84 -0.49
N MET A 74 4.59 4.60 -0.79
CA MET A 74 5.17 4.91 -2.10
C MET A 74 4.44 4.20 -3.24
N HIS A 75 4.18 2.89 -3.10
CA HIS A 75 3.46 2.12 -4.12
C HIS A 75 2.01 2.60 -4.27
N PHE A 76 1.35 2.93 -3.15
CA PHE A 76 0.01 3.52 -3.16
C PHE A 76 -0.01 4.83 -3.97
N PHE A 77 0.95 5.73 -3.77
CA PHE A 77 1.02 6.98 -4.56
C PHE A 77 1.39 6.76 -6.03
N VAL A 78 2.20 5.75 -6.36
CA VAL A 78 2.43 5.35 -7.76
C VAL A 78 1.14 4.88 -8.42
N LEU A 79 0.29 4.14 -7.70
CA LEU A 79 -1.01 3.70 -8.19
C LEU A 79 -1.96 4.89 -8.36
N MET A 80 -2.06 5.76 -7.36
CA MET A 80 -2.87 6.99 -7.43
C MET A 80 -2.43 7.95 -8.53
N ARG A 81 -1.17 7.90 -8.96
CA ARG A 81 -0.68 8.67 -10.11
C ARG A 81 -1.17 8.12 -11.46
N ARG A 82 -1.42 6.81 -11.54
CA ARG A 82 -1.92 6.15 -12.76
C ARG A 82 -3.44 6.26 -12.90
N LYS A 83 -4.14 6.42 -11.78
CA LYS A 83 -5.59 6.58 -11.68
C LYS A 83 -5.94 8.05 -11.45
N SER A 84 -7.21 8.43 -11.59
CA SER A 84 -7.62 9.80 -11.24
C SER A 84 -7.80 9.93 -9.73
N ILE A 85 -7.52 11.11 -9.15
CA ILE A 85 -7.74 11.35 -7.71
C ILE A 85 -9.22 11.22 -7.35
N GLU A 86 -10.12 11.48 -8.30
CA GLU A 86 -11.57 11.33 -8.17
C GLU A 86 -12.00 9.86 -8.00
N GLU A 87 -11.18 8.91 -8.46
CA GLU A 87 -11.44 7.47 -8.40
C GLU A 87 -10.81 6.81 -7.16
N TYR A 88 -10.25 7.59 -6.23
CA TYR A 88 -9.44 7.03 -5.14
C TYR A 88 -10.21 6.04 -4.26
N LYS A 89 -11.52 6.22 -4.07
CA LYS A 89 -12.33 5.31 -3.25
C LYS A 89 -12.40 3.91 -3.86
N ASP A 90 -12.51 3.83 -5.18
CA ASP A 90 -12.50 2.55 -5.88
C ASP A 90 -11.12 1.91 -5.79
N VAL A 91 -10.04 2.70 -5.94
CA VAL A 91 -8.67 2.23 -5.75
C VAL A 91 -8.46 1.67 -4.33
N VAL A 92 -8.90 2.40 -3.29
CA VAL A 92 -8.80 1.95 -1.90
C VAL A 92 -9.56 0.65 -1.68
N LYS A 93 -10.79 0.56 -2.20
CA LYS A 93 -11.60 -0.65 -2.12
C LYS A 93 -10.92 -1.84 -2.81
N ASN A 94 -10.40 -1.66 -4.03
CA ASN A 94 -9.73 -2.70 -4.80
C ASN A 94 -8.47 -3.21 -4.09
N ILE A 95 -7.72 -2.34 -3.39
CA ILE A 95 -6.57 -2.77 -2.57
C ILE A 95 -7.02 -3.69 -1.44
N GLY A 96 -8.12 -3.35 -0.74
CA GLY A 96 -8.69 -4.20 0.29
C GLY A 96 -9.13 -5.56 -0.27
N GLU A 97 -9.80 -5.56 -1.42
CA GLU A 97 -10.20 -6.78 -2.13
C GLU A 97 -8.98 -7.62 -2.56
N TYR A 98 -7.93 -6.99 -3.09
CA TYR A 98 -6.68 -7.67 -3.46
C TYR A 98 -6.06 -8.43 -2.29
N PHE A 99 -5.96 -7.81 -1.10
CA PHE A 99 -5.41 -8.48 0.07
C PHE A 99 -6.31 -9.58 0.60
N LYS A 100 -7.63 -9.37 0.56
CA LYS A 100 -8.60 -10.39 0.95
C LYS A 100 -8.52 -11.61 0.03
N GLU A 101 -8.53 -11.41 -1.29
CA GLU A 101 -8.43 -12.50 -2.27
C GLU A 101 -7.09 -13.25 -2.16
N MET A 102 -5.98 -12.55 -1.95
CA MET A 102 -4.68 -13.18 -1.68
C MET A 102 -4.74 -14.14 -0.49
N ASP A 103 -5.32 -13.70 0.62
CA ASP A 103 -5.38 -14.45 1.88
C ASP A 103 -6.39 -15.61 1.78
N ASP A 104 -7.59 -15.35 1.24
CA ASP A 104 -8.63 -16.35 0.99
C ASP A 104 -8.10 -17.47 0.08
N LYS A 105 -7.44 -17.11 -1.02
CA LYS A 105 -6.90 -18.09 -1.99
C LYS A 105 -5.74 -18.88 -1.41
N TYR A 106 -4.85 -18.23 -0.65
CA TYR A 106 -3.74 -18.92 0.00
C TYR A 106 -4.25 -20.01 0.94
N TYR A 107 -5.15 -19.68 1.87
CA TYR A 107 -5.62 -20.64 2.88
C TYR A 107 -6.58 -21.71 2.34
N SER A 108 -7.32 -21.43 1.27
CA SER A 108 -8.23 -22.41 0.66
C SER A 108 -7.54 -23.37 -0.29
N ASP A 109 -6.70 -22.85 -1.19
CA ASP A 109 -6.28 -23.59 -2.38
C ASP A 109 -4.79 -23.91 -2.41
N PHE A 110 -3.93 -23.11 -1.74
CA PHE A 110 -2.48 -23.22 -1.92
C PHE A 110 -1.72 -23.72 -0.70
N ASN A 111 -2.17 -23.37 0.51
CA ASN A 111 -1.47 -23.67 1.75
C ASN A 111 -1.06 -25.15 1.84
N GLN A 112 0.20 -25.39 2.25
CA GLN A 112 0.83 -26.71 2.39
C GLN A 112 1.18 -27.43 1.08
N LYS A 113 0.98 -26.81 -0.09
CA LYS A 113 1.54 -27.33 -1.35
C LYS A 113 3.02 -26.98 -1.49
N PRO A 114 3.84 -27.84 -2.14
CA PRO A 114 5.26 -27.56 -2.35
C PRO A 114 5.56 -26.26 -3.12
N GLU A 115 4.63 -25.80 -3.96
CA GLU A 115 4.80 -24.64 -4.85
C GLU A 115 3.82 -23.50 -4.52
N ASP A 116 3.30 -23.48 -3.29
CA ASP A 116 2.25 -22.56 -2.84
C ASP A 116 2.58 -21.08 -3.10
N MET A 117 3.82 -20.66 -2.83
CA MET A 117 4.30 -19.29 -3.04
C MET A 117 4.41 -18.93 -4.52
N ARG A 118 4.70 -19.88 -5.40
CA ARG A 118 4.73 -19.63 -6.85
C ARG A 118 3.31 -19.51 -7.38
N GLU A 119 2.43 -20.45 -7.02
CA GLU A 119 1.04 -20.48 -7.46
C GLU A 119 0.28 -19.22 -7.00
N ILE A 120 0.48 -18.77 -5.75
CA ILE A 120 -0.12 -17.51 -5.30
C ILE A 120 0.43 -16.31 -6.08
N ALA A 121 1.74 -16.24 -6.34
CA ALA A 121 2.31 -15.12 -7.09
C ALA A 121 1.78 -15.04 -8.53
N GLU A 122 1.57 -16.19 -9.18
CA GLU A 122 0.95 -16.28 -10.50
C GLU A 122 -0.51 -15.79 -10.45
N PHE A 123 -1.29 -16.27 -9.48
CA PHE A 123 -2.68 -15.84 -9.26
C PHE A 123 -2.79 -14.32 -9.02
N LEU A 124 -1.90 -13.74 -8.22
CA LEU A 124 -1.93 -12.31 -7.92
C LEU A 124 -1.70 -11.41 -9.15
N ASN A 125 -1.10 -11.92 -10.23
CA ASN A 125 -0.99 -11.18 -11.49
C ASN A 125 -2.33 -11.05 -12.23
N GLU A 126 -3.32 -11.88 -11.89
CA GLU A 126 -4.65 -11.89 -12.53
C GLU A 126 -5.61 -10.88 -11.88
N ILE A 127 -5.31 -10.42 -10.66
CA ILE A 127 -6.14 -9.49 -9.89
C ILE A 127 -5.81 -8.05 -10.29
N GLN A 128 -6.83 -7.27 -10.63
CA GLN A 128 -6.69 -5.85 -10.93
C GLN A 128 -6.77 -4.99 -9.66
N ILE A 129 -5.97 -3.92 -9.62
CA ILE A 129 -6.06 -2.85 -8.63
C ILE A 129 -6.41 -1.53 -9.34
#